data_AF-A0A953BM72-F1
#
_entry.id   AF-A0A953BM72-F1
#
_cell.length_a   1.000
_cell.length_b   1.000
_cell.length_c   1.000
_cell.angle_alpha   90.00
_cell.angle_beta   90.00
_cell.angle_gamma   90.00
#
_symmetry.space_group_name_H-M   'P 1'
#
loop_
_entity.id
_entity.type
_entity.pdbx_description
1 polymer ?
#
loop_
_entity_poly.entity_id
_entity_poly.type
_entity_poly.pdbx_seq_one_letter_code
_entity_poly.pdbx_strand_id
1 'polypeptide(L)'
;MNGSPSPNGLNGVPDGSRSDRDGRGRFAAGNRGGPGNPLAPQVAKLRAAMIGAVSPKDMRAITDKLVELARAGNVAAIKEVFERTLGKPQEADLLERLEALEAVLNERGMK
;
A
#
# COMPACT_ATOMS: atom_id res chain seq x y z
N MET A 1 1.29 -15.15 22.72
CA MET A 1 2.63 -15.43 22.16
C MET A 1 2.70 -14.75 20.80
N ASN A 2 3.32 -13.57 20.72
CA ASN A 2 3.52 -12.90 19.44
C ASN A 2 4.76 -13.51 18.78
N GLY A 3 4.56 -14.16 17.63
CA GLY A 3 5.62 -14.83 16.89
C GLY A 3 6.75 -13.86 16.53
N SER A 4 7.98 -14.36 16.65
CA SER A 4 9.19 -13.64 16.26
C SER A 4 9.08 -13.09 14.83
N PRO A 5 9.50 -11.84 14.57
CA PRO A 5 9.45 -11.28 13.22
C PRO A 5 10.36 -12.07 12.26
N SER A 6 9.88 -12.21 11.01
CA SER A 6 10.49 -12.96 9.90
C SER A 6 11.96 -12.54 9.62
N PRO A 7 12.87 -13.47 9.26
CA PRO A 7 14.31 -13.19 9.10
C PRO A 7 14.67 -12.59 7.74
N ASN A 8 13.68 -12.21 6.91
CA ASN A 8 13.93 -11.61 5.61
C ASN A 8 14.31 -10.13 5.73
N GLY A 9 15.53 -9.94 6.18
CA GLY A 9 16.19 -8.68 6.41
C GLY A 9 17.25 -8.94 7.47
N LEU A 10 18.48 -9.27 7.05
CA LEU A 10 19.64 -9.09 7.92
C LEU A 10 19.65 -7.60 8.29
N ASN A 11 19.01 -7.26 9.41
CA ASN A 11 19.31 -6.04 10.14
C ASN A 11 20.81 -6.13 10.39
N GLY A 12 21.57 -5.28 9.69
CA GLY A 12 23.02 -5.33 9.64
C GLY A 12 23.58 -5.67 11.02
N VAL A 13 24.29 -6.79 11.09
CA VAL A 13 25.15 -7.10 12.23
C VAL A 13 25.96 -5.83 12.50
N PRO A 14 26.03 -5.32 13.74
CA PRO A 14 26.76 -4.10 14.03
C PRO A 14 28.26 -4.41 13.93
N ASP A 15 28.78 -4.46 12.71
CA ASP A 15 30.20 -4.27 12.48
C ASP A 15 30.45 -2.78 12.69
N GLY A 16 31.31 -2.47 13.65
CA GLY A 16 31.56 -1.12 14.20
C GLY A 16 32.17 -0.11 13.23
N SER A 17 31.77 -0.07 11.97
CA SER A 17 32.27 0.88 10.96
C SER A 17 31.14 1.77 10.43
N ARG A 18 31.16 3.04 10.88
CA ARG A 18 30.27 4.17 10.49
C ARG A 18 28.77 3.90 10.69
N SER A 19 28.22 4.52 11.73
CA SER A 19 26.81 4.42 12.09
C SER A 19 25.91 4.92 10.93
N ASP A 20 25.37 3.98 10.15
CA ASP A 20 24.33 4.21 9.13
C ASP A 20 23.05 4.81 9.76
N ARG A 21 22.97 4.87 11.09
CA ARG A 21 21.92 5.53 11.85
C ARG A 21 22.46 6.61 12.79
N ASP A 22 21.67 7.65 13.05
CA ASP A 22 22.00 8.64 14.08
C ASP A 22 21.78 8.10 15.49
N GLY A 23 22.18 8.85 16.51
CA GLY A 23 21.99 8.48 17.93
C GLY A 23 20.52 8.37 18.38
N ARG A 24 19.55 8.65 17.49
CA ARG A 24 18.11 8.48 17.70
C ARG A 24 17.54 7.32 16.87
N GLY A 25 18.41 6.52 16.24
CA GLY A 25 18.03 5.36 15.43
C GLY A 25 17.46 5.70 14.05
N ARG A 26 17.53 6.96 13.60
CA ARG A 26 17.10 7.38 12.24
C ARG A 26 18.22 7.12 11.25
N PHE A 27 17.92 6.99 9.97
CA PHE A 27 18.98 6.90 8.96
C PHE A 27 19.82 8.18 8.94
N ALA A 28 21.15 8.02 9.04
CA ALA A 28 22.07 9.14 8.95
C ALA A 28 22.16 9.67 7.51
N ALA A 29 22.55 10.94 7.35
CA ALA A 29 22.86 11.47 6.03
C ALA A 29 24.00 10.67 5.38
N GLY A 30 23.82 10.24 4.14
CA GLY A 30 24.76 9.36 3.44
C GLY A 30 24.57 7.86 3.72
N ASN A 31 23.49 7.46 4.40
CA ASN A 31 23.11 6.05 4.51
C ASN A 31 22.95 5.43 3.12
N ARG A 32 23.65 4.33 2.87
CA ARG A 32 23.72 3.63 1.56
C ARG A 32 22.42 2.90 1.18
N GLY A 33 21.49 2.78 2.12
CA GLY A 33 20.32 1.92 2.03
C GLY A 33 20.67 0.44 2.24
N GLY A 34 19.65 -0.41 2.17
CA GLY A 34 19.84 -1.86 2.06
C GLY A 34 20.25 -2.26 0.63
N PRO A 35 20.70 -3.51 0.41
CA PRO A 35 21.16 -4.01 -0.89
C PRO A 35 20.09 -4.05 -1.99
N GLY A 36 18.84 -3.67 -1.69
CA GLY A 36 17.71 -3.79 -2.60
C GLY A 36 17.20 -5.23 -2.75
N ASN A 37 16.10 -5.40 -3.49
CA ASN A 37 15.59 -6.73 -3.85
C ASN A 37 16.31 -7.23 -5.12
N PRO A 38 17.07 -8.34 -5.06
CA PRO A 38 17.77 -8.89 -6.24
C PRO A 38 16.84 -9.23 -7.40
N LEU A 39 15.56 -9.52 -7.12
CA LEU A 39 14.55 -9.86 -8.11
C LEU A 39 13.79 -8.64 -8.64
N ALA A 40 14.04 -7.43 -8.14
CA ALA A 40 13.33 -6.22 -8.58
C ALA A 40 13.35 -6.01 -10.11
N PRO A 41 14.48 -6.23 -10.82
CA PRO A 41 14.50 -6.09 -12.27
C PRO A 41 13.62 -7.13 -12.98
N GLN A 42 13.57 -8.36 -12.48
CA GLN A 42 12.74 -9.42 -13.07
C GLN A 42 11.25 -9.13 -12.86
N VAL A 43 10.88 -8.72 -11.65
CA VAL A 43 9.50 -8.31 -11.33
C VAL A 43 9.06 -7.12 -12.17
N ALA A 44 9.93 -6.13 -12.39
CA ALA A 44 9.64 -4.98 -13.25
C ALA A 44 9.33 -5.41 -14.69
N LYS A 45 10.11 -6.34 -15.24
CA LYS A 45 9.88 -6.89 -16.59
C LYS A 45 8.53 -7.63 -16.69
N LEU A 46 8.23 -8.48 -15.72
CA LEU A 46 6.96 -9.21 -15.66
C LEU A 46 5.77 -8.25 -15.55
N ARG A 47 5.86 -7.23 -14.70
CA ARG A 47 4.82 -6.22 -14.54
C ARG A 47 4.61 -5.42 -15.83
N ALA A 48 5.69 -5.00 -16.49
CA ALA A 48 5.59 -4.28 -17.75
C ALA A 48 4.92 -5.13 -18.84
N ALA A 49 5.32 -6.39 -18.97
CA ALA A 49 4.69 -7.33 -19.91
C ALA A 49 3.21 -7.54 -19.61
N MET A 50 2.84 -7.72 -18.35
CA MET A 50 1.45 -7.90 -17.93
C MET A 50 0.59 -6.67 -18.26
N ILE A 51 1.07 -5.45 -17.92
CA ILE A 51 0.34 -4.21 -18.22
C ILE A 51 0.21 -4.02 -19.74
N GLY A 52 1.24 -4.35 -20.52
CA GLY A 52 1.19 -4.25 -21.98
C GLY A 52 0.29 -5.29 -22.66
N ALA A 53 0.07 -6.44 -22.01
CA ALA A 53 -0.77 -7.51 -22.56
C ALA A 53 -2.27 -7.28 -22.34
N VAL A 54 -2.65 -6.57 -21.28
CA VAL A 54 -4.06 -6.34 -20.93
C VAL A 54 -4.63 -5.21 -21.76
N SER A 55 -5.55 -5.53 -22.67
CA SER A 55 -6.23 -4.52 -23.49
C SER A 55 -7.47 -3.92 -22.81
N PRO A 56 -7.96 -2.76 -23.27
CA PRO A 56 -9.25 -2.23 -22.81
C PRO A 56 -10.44 -3.17 -23.06
N LYS A 57 -10.35 -4.04 -24.08
CA LYS A 57 -11.38 -5.04 -24.36
C LYS A 57 -11.37 -6.15 -23.30
N ASP A 58 -10.18 -6.62 -22.92
CA ASP A 58 -10.03 -7.63 -21.87
C ASP A 58 -10.53 -7.09 -20.53
N MET A 59 -10.20 -5.83 -20.22
CA MET A 59 -10.72 -5.17 -19.02
C MET A 59 -12.24 -5.15 -18.97
N ARG A 60 -12.91 -4.79 -20.07
CA ARG A 60 -14.38 -4.84 -20.15
C ARG A 60 -14.93 -6.24 -19.92
N ALA A 61 -14.38 -7.24 -20.62
CA ALA A 61 -14.82 -8.63 -20.48
C ALA A 61 -14.64 -9.18 -19.05
N ILE A 62 -13.53 -8.82 -18.39
CA ILE A 62 -13.29 -9.18 -16.99
C ILE A 62 -14.29 -8.48 -16.07
N THR A 63 -14.57 -7.19 -16.28
CA THR A 63 -15.56 -6.45 -15.49
C THR A 63 -16.97 -7.01 -15.68
N ASP A 64 -17.36 -7.37 -16.90
CA ASP A 64 -18.66 -7.99 -17.17
C ASP A 64 -18.81 -9.30 -16.39
N LYS A 65 -17.76 -10.13 -16.40
CA LYS A 65 -17.76 -11.38 -15.62
C LYS A 65 -17.80 -11.13 -14.11
N LEU A 66 -17.10 -10.09 -13.64
CA LEU A 66 -17.10 -9.70 -12.23
C LEU A 66 -18.52 -9.29 -11.78
N VAL A 67 -19.24 -8.53 -12.60
CA VAL A 67 -20.64 -8.15 -12.34
C VAL A 67 -21.56 -9.36 -12.36
N GLU A 68 -21.38 -10.30 -13.30
CA GLU A 68 -22.13 -11.56 -13.33
C GLU A 68 -21.95 -12.36 -12.04
N LEU A 69 -20.71 -12.54 -11.58
CA LEU A 69 -20.40 -13.24 -10.32
C LEU A 69 -21.02 -12.52 -9.11
N ALA A 70 -20.96 -11.18 -9.09
CA ALA A 70 -21.58 -10.40 -8.03
C ALA A 70 -23.09 -10.61 -7.98
N ARG A 71 -23.78 -10.59 -9.14
CA ARG A 71 -25.22 -10.87 -9.25
C ARG A 71 -25.57 -12.30 -8.82
N ALA A 72 -24.66 -13.26 -9.02
CA ALA A 72 -24.82 -14.63 -8.56
C ALA A 72 -24.57 -14.83 -7.04
N GLY A 73 -24.29 -13.75 -6.29
CA GLY A 73 -24.12 -13.81 -4.84
C GLY A 73 -22.68 -14.02 -4.36
N ASN A 74 -21.68 -13.93 -5.24
CA ASN A 74 -20.28 -13.99 -4.81
C ASN A 74 -19.92 -12.71 -4.02
N VAL A 75 -19.78 -12.86 -2.70
CA VAL A 75 -19.53 -11.73 -1.78
C VAL A 75 -18.23 -10.98 -2.10
N ALA A 76 -17.18 -11.67 -2.54
CA ALA A 76 -15.92 -11.01 -2.92
C ALA A 76 -16.09 -10.15 -4.18
N ALA A 77 -16.81 -10.65 -5.19
CA ALA A 77 -17.13 -9.88 -6.38
C ALA A 77 -18.05 -8.69 -6.08
N ILE A 78 -19.06 -8.87 -5.22
CA ILE A 78 -19.94 -7.78 -4.75
C ILE A 78 -19.11 -6.68 -4.09
N LYS A 79 -18.20 -7.06 -3.20
CA LYS A 79 -17.29 -6.12 -2.52
C LYS A 79 -16.42 -5.36 -3.52
N GLU A 80 -15.78 -6.06 -4.45
CA GLU A 80 -14.92 -5.41 -5.45
C GLU A 80 -15.72 -4.42 -6.31
N VAL A 81 -16.93 -4.80 -6.76
CA VAL A 81 -17.81 -3.88 -7.49
C VAL A 81 -18.13 -2.65 -6.66
N PHE A 82 -18.58 -2.81 -5.40
CA PHE A 82 -18.89 -1.68 -4.53
C PHE A 82 -17.68 -0.79 -4.25
N GLU A 83 -16.51 -1.35 -3.92
CA GLU A 83 -15.31 -0.55 -3.66
C GLU A 83 -14.86 0.25 -4.88
N ARG A 84 -15.08 -0.26 -6.10
CA ARG A 84 -14.70 0.41 -7.35
C ARG A 84 -15.74 1.43 -7.82
N THR A 85 -17.02 1.24 -7.52
CA THR A 85 -18.09 2.14 -7.99
C THR A 85 -18.53 3.16 -6.95
N LEU A 86 -18.55 2.77 -5.67
CA LEU A 86 -19.00 3.61 -4.55
C LEU A 86 -17.83 4.11 -3.69
N GLY A 87 -16.63 3.54 -3.89
CA GLY A 87 -15.47 3.81 -3.05
C GLY A 87 -15.41 2.89 -1.83
N LYS A 88 -14.31 3.00 -1.06
CA LYS A 88 -14.19 2.29 0.21
C LYS A 88 -15.13 2.93 1.22
N PRO A 89 -15.89 2.13 2.00
CA PRO A 89 -16.61 2.65 3.16
C PRO A 89 -15.65 3.45 4.04
N GLN A 90 -15.97 4.71 4.28
CA GLN A 90 -15.23 5.50 5.26
C GLN A 90 -15.58 4.98 6.64
N GLU A 91 -14.55 4.62 7.40
CA GLU A 91 -14.71 4.25 8.80
C GLU A 91 -15.21 5.48 9.56
N ALA A 92 -16.19 5.30 10.45
CA ALA A 92 -16.80 6.41 11.18
C ALA A 92 -15.76 7.25 11.95
N ASP A 93 -14.70 6.63 12.45
CA ASP A 93 -13.57 7.27 13.13
C ASP A 93 -12.81 8.27 12.24
N LEU A 94 -12.72 8.00 10.94
CA LEU A 94 -12.08 8.93 9.99
C LEU A 94 -12.87 10.22 9.81
N LEU A 95 -14.21 10.13 9.80
CA LEU A 95 -15.08 11.31 9.69
C LEU A 95 -15.02 12.14 10.97
N GLU A 96 -15.13 11.51 12.14
CA GLU A 96 -15.02 12.17 13.44
C GLU A 96 -13.68 12.89 13.60
N ARG A 97 -12.58 12.24 13.17
CA ARG A 97 -11.25 12.84 13.24
C ARG A 97 -11.04 13.99 12.26
N LEU A 98 -11.72 13.97 11.11
CA LEU A 98 -11.73 15.07 10.15
C LEU A 98 -12.46 16.29 10.72
N GLU A 99 -13.65 16.08 11.29
CA GLU A 99 -14.44 17.13 11.94
C GLU A 99 -13.67 17.80 13.08
N ALA A 100 -12.99 17.01 13.92
CA ALA A 100 -12.15 17.52 14.99
C ALA A 100 -10.97 18.37 14.47
N LEU A 101 -10.35 17.98 13.36
CA LEU A 101 -9.27 18.75 12.75
C LEU A 101 -9.78 20.06 12.13
N GLU A 102 -10.93 20.04 11.47
CA GLU A 102 -11.56 21.24 10.90
C GLU A 102 -11.93 22.25 11.98
N ALA A 103 -12.43 21.79 13.13
CA ALA A 103 -12.69 22.64 14.29
C ALA A 103 -11.40 23.34 14.78
N VAL A 104 -10.31 22.59 14.93
CA VAL A 104 -9.01 23.14 15.36
C VAL A 104 -8.42 24.12 14.34
N LEU A 105 -8.57 23.86 13.04
CA LEU A 105 -8.11 24.77 11.98
C LEU A 105 -8.91 26.08 11.98
N ASN A 106 -10.23 25.99 12.17
CA ASN A 106 -11.12 27.14 12.27
C ASN A 106 -10.78 28.00 13.50
N GLU A 107 -10.55 27.38 14.66
CA GLU A 107 -10.13 28.06 15.89
C GLU A 107 -8.77 28.75 15.76
N ARG A 108 -7.87 28.18 14.97
CA ARG A 108 -6.53 28.75 14.70
C ARG A 108 -6.53 29.81 13.60
N GLY A 109 -7.67 30.14 13.00
CA GLY A 109 -7.79 31.15 11.95
C GLY A 109 -7.05 30.80 10.65
N MET A 110 -6.73 29.52 10.43
CA MET A 110 -6.08 29.04 9.21
C MET A 110 -7.17 28.60 8.23
N LYS A 111 -7.72 29.55 7.48
CA LYS A 111 -8.50 29.30 6.26
C LYS A 111 -7.81 29.96 5.07
#